data_AF-A0A060S8P7-F1
#
_entry.id   AF-A0A060S8P7-F1
#
_cell.length_a   1.000
_cell.length_b   1.000
_cell.length_c   1.000
_cell.angle_alpha   90.00
_cell.angle_beta   90.00
_cell.angle_gamma   90.00
#
_symmetry.space_group_name_H-M   'P 1'
#
loop_
_entity.id
_entity.type
_entity.pdbx_description
1 polymer ?
#
loop_
_entity_poly.entity_id
_entity_poly.type
_entity_poly.pdbx_seq_one_letter_code
_entity_poly.pdbx_strand_id
1 'polypeptide(L)'
;MHATATKRLFRQAIRTLFQEGGIVLWDGPIRPLPELALDPLVSSSFSSALWKANASTSSSMSTSKSRSSRSFPSYNEWDDDQPLSDPQPGEEAYIPLTPAYFSRVLERAITSIMDSASASASTSATSSSVSQGLSESDATPRPSRGKPTSLIERLRAQESQSIAGTYPSGPTAGELLAWLRNSDERWARVGLWSVEEALEWGRKEGRLWCVGKGRWEVCG
;
A
#
# COMPACT_ATOMS: atom_id res chain seq x y z
N MET A 1 27.94 32.48 2.12
CA MET A 1 26.54 32.63 2.60
C MET A 1 25.58 31.78 1.74
N HIS A 2 25.55 30.45 1.90
CA HIS A 2 24.69 29.57 1.07
C HIS A 2 23.85 28.52 1.83
N ALA A 3 23.78 28.58 3.18
CA ALA A 3 23.07 27.57 3.96
C ALA A 3 21.52 27.74 3.98
N THR A 4 20.99 28.92 3.66
CA THR A 4 19.54 29.20 3.69
C THR A 4 18.80 28.71 2.45
N ALA A 5 19.48 28.62 1.30
CA ALA A 5 18.90 28.14 0.05
C ALA A 5 18.62 26.63 0.07
N THR A 6 19.52 25.84 0.65
CA THR A 6 19.40 24.38 0.73
C THR A 6 18.19 23.93 1.55
N LYS A 7 17.91 24.62 2.67
CA LYS A 7 16.73 24.36 3.51
C LYS A 7 15.41 24.68 2.80
N ARG A 8 15.40 25.65 1.86
CA ARG A 8 14.22 25.96 1.04
C ARG A 8 13.95 24.89 -0.02
N LEU A 9 14.99 24.37 -0.67
CA LEU A 9 14.84 23.31 -1.69
C LEU A 9 14.28 22.01 -1.08
N PHE A 10 14.76 21.61 0.09
CA PHE A 10 14.28 20.40 0.76
C PHE A 10 12.79 20.47 1.14
N ARG A 11 12.34 21.62 1.67
CA ARG A 11 10.92 21.84 1.98
C ARG A 11 10.04 21.79 0.73
N GLN A 12 10.53 22.32 -0.39
CA GLN A 12 9.80 22.28 -1.65
C GLN A 12 9.66 20.84 -2.17
N ALA A 13 10.75 20.06 -2.12
CA ALA A 13 10.74 18.67 -2.55
C ALA A 13 9.75 17.82 -1.73
N ILE A 14 9.73 17.97 -0.40
CA ILE A 14 8.77 17.26 0.46
C ILE A 14 7.33 17.64 0.10
N ARG A 15 7.05 18.93 -0.12
CA ARG A 15 5.70 19.37 -0.53
C ARG A 15 5.30 18.80 -1.88
N THR A 16 6.21 18.78 -2.85
CA THR A 16 5.97 18.22 -4.18
C THR A 16 5.71 16.72 -4.09
N LEU A 17 6.57 15.95 -3.43
CA LEU A 17 6.37 14.51 -3.23
C LEU A 17 5.06 14.20 -2.49
N PHE A 18 4.71 15.02 -1.50
CA PHE A 18 3.42 14.91 -0.81
C PHE A 18 2.29 15.20 -1.79
N GLN A 19 2.30 16.30 -2.54
CA GLN A 19 1.26 16.65 -3.51
C GLN A 19 1.08 15.60 -4.62
N GLU A 20 2.17 15.03 -5.10
CA GLU A 20 2.19 13.98 -6.12
C GLU A 20 1.78 12.60 -5.59
N GLY A 21 1.66 12.44 -4.27
CA GLY A 21 1.32 11.15 -3.64
C GLY A 21 2.48 10.17 -3.57
N GLY A 22 3.71 10.61 -3.84
CA GLY A 22 4.93 9.81 -3.69
C GLY A 22 5.31 9.56 -2.22
N ILE A 23 4.77 10.36 -1.30
CA ILE A 23 4.85 10.14 0.15
C ILE A 23 3.50 10.42 0.81
N VAL A 24 3.21 9.72 1.91
CA VAL A 24 2.05 9.98 2.75
C VAL A 24 2.52 10.33 4.17
N LEU A 25 1.94 11.38 4.75
CA LEU A 25 2.12 11.74 6.15
C LEU A 25 1.08 10.97 6.95
N TRP A 26 1.52 10.26 7.99
CA TRP A 26 0.63 9.45 8.79
C TRP A 26 0.95 9.53 10.28
N ASP A 27 -0.09 9.83 11.07
CA ASP A 27 -0.03 9.95 12.54
C ASP A 27 -0.44 8.62 13.20
N GLY A 28 0.38 7.59 13.03
CA GLY A 28 0.05 6.22 13.41
C GLY A 28 0.45 5.82 14.81
N PRO A 29 -0.17 4.77 15.38
CA PRO A 29 0.32 4.17 16.60
C PRO A 29 1.78 3.77 16.41
N ILE A 30 2.64 4.34 17.26
CA ILE A 30 4.06 4.05 17.31
C ILE A 30 4.18 2.58 17.68
N ARG A 31 4.59 1.74 16.73
CA ARG A 31 4.97 0.36 17.04
C ARG A 31 6.40 0.40 17.55
N PRO A 32 6.68 -0.10 18.77
CA PRO A 32 8.06 -0.24 19.22
C PRO A 32 8.81 -1.07 18.18
N LEU A 33 10.00 -0.60 17.78
CA LEU A 33 10.90 -1.39 16.94
C LEU A 33 11.14 -2.72 17.66
N PRO A 34 11.15 -3.86 16.96
CA PRO A 34 11.56 -5.12 17.55
C PRO A 34 12.92 -4.88 18.20
N GLU A 35 12.99 -5.02 19.54
CA GLU A 35 14.28 -5.04 20.22
C GLU A 35 15.08 -6.17 19.57
N LEU A 36 16.09 -5.79 18.78
CA LEU A 36 17.02 -6.75 18.24
C LEU A 36 17.66 -7.42 19.46
N ALA A 37 17.28 -8.67 19.69
CA ALA A 37 17.93 -9.52 20.66
C ALA A 37 19.43 -9.42 20.37
N LEU A 38 20.16 -8.85 21.33
CA LEU A 38 21.60 -8.64 21.26
C LEU A 38 22.26 -10.01 21.20
N ASP A 39 22.38 -10.56 20.00
CA ASP A 39 23.16 -11.77 19.77
C ASP A 39 24.64 -11.34 19.79
N PRO A 40 25.44 -11.73 20.81
CA PRO A 40 26.76 -11.13 21.09
C PRO A 40 27.82 -11.36 20.01
N LEU A 41 27.48 -12.07 18.93
CA LEU A 41 28.41 -12.50 17.90
C LEU A 41 28.15 -11.87 16.53
N VAL A 42 27.11 -11.05 16.38
CA VAL A 42 26.85 -10.36 15.12
C VAL A 42 27.29 -8.90 15.26
N SER A 43 28.45 -8.58 14.69
CA SER A 43 28.99 -7.23 14.65
C SER A 43 27.92 -6.24 14.15
N SER A 44 27.55 -5.35 15.06
CA SER A 44 26.69 -4.17 14.88
C SER A 44 27.35 -3.16 13.92
N SER A 45 27.55 -3.54 12.66
CA SER A 45 28.18 -2.70 11.63
C SER A 45 27.29 -2.43 10.41
N PHE A 46 26.08 -2.98 10.34
CA PHE A 46 25.22 -2.79 9.16
C PHE A 46 24.22 -1.64 9.26
N SER A 47 23.92 -1.11 10.46
CA SER A 47 22.88 -0.08 10.62
C SER A 47 23.40 1.36 10.69
N SER A 48 24.68 1.56 11.01
CA SER A 48 25.28 2.90 11.16
C SER A 48 26.27 3.29 10.06
N ALA A 49 26.62 2.38 9.15
CA ALA A 49 27.67 2.58 8.16
C ALA A 49 27.17 3.05 6.77
N LEU A 50 25.86 2.99 6.48
CA LEU A 50 25.35 3.26 5.13
C LEU A 50 25.45 4.73 4.66
N TRP A 51 25.65 5.67 5.59
CA TRP A 51 25.79 7.09 5.24
C TRP A 51 27.23 7.62 5.39
N LYS A 52 28.18 6.78 5.81
CA LYS A 52 29.60 7.15 6.00
C LYS A 52 30.53 6.24 5.20
N ALA A 53 30.41 6.28 3.87
CA ALA A 53 31.46 5.77 3.00
C ALA A 53 31.55 6.60 1.72
N ASN A 54 32.11 7.80 1.83
CA ASN A 54 32.71 8.47 0.68
C ASN A 54 34.02 9.14 1.12
N ALA A 55 35.05 8.32 1.27
CA ALA A 55 36.41 8.78 1.46
C ALA A 55 37.34 7.92 0.59
N SER A 56 37.73 8.48 -0.55
CA SER A 56 39.08 8.43 -1.16
C SER A 56 38.96 9.17 -2.51
N THR A 57 39.76 10.17 -2.87
CA THR A 57 41.21 10.06 -3.10
C THR A 57 41.78 11.48 -3.33
N SER A 58 42.87 11.87 -2.64
CA SER A 58 44.09 12.44 -3.28
C SER A 58 45.10 13.02 -2.26
N SER A 59 46.29 12.40 -2.29
CA SER A 59 47.65 12.94 -2.10
C SER A 59 48.06 13.66 -0.80
N SER A 60 48.94 12.94 -0.11
CA SER A 60 50.05 13.37 0.77
C SER A 60 50.86 14.58 0.28
N MET A 61 51.11 15.56 1.16
CA MET A 61 52.39 16.27 1.35
C MET A 61 52.44 16.89 2.77
N SER A 62 53.49 16.60 3.53
CA SER A 62 53.82 17.30 4.78
C SER A 62 54.68 18.53 4.48
N THR A 63 54.47 19.66 5.19
CA THR A 63 55.51 20.45 5.89
C THR A 63 54.97 21.79 6.44
N SER A 64 55.25 22.02 7.73
CA SER A 64 55.69 23.28 8.37
C SER A 64 54.77 24.50 8.56
N LYS A 65 54.81 24.98 9.81
CA LYS A 65 54.11 26.13 10.42
C LYS A 65 54.46 27.48 9.78
N SER A 66 53.49 28.41 9.73
CA SER A 66 53.66 29.77 10.28
C SER A 66 52.34 30.57 10.38
N ARG A 67 52.32 31.44 11.39
CA ARG A 67 51.24 32.30 11.86
C ARG A 67 50.74 33.28 10.79
N SER A 68 49.42 33.40 10.68
CA SER A 68 48.77 34.65 10.32
C SER A 68 47.41 34.73 11.00
N SER A 69 47.31 35.71 11.88
CA SER A 69 46.13 36.16 12.58
C SER A 69 45.07 36.58 11.56
N ARG A 70 44.11 35.70 11.31
CA ARG A 70 42.81 36.02 10.75
C ARG A 70 41.78 35.29 11.61
N SER A 71 40.89 36.04 12.23
CA SER A 71 39.75 35.53 12.98
C SER A 71 38.81 34.78 12.04
N PHE A 72 39.09 33.50 11.85
CA PHE A 72 38.13 32.56 11.28
C PHE A 72 37.11 32.21 12.38
N PRO A 73 35.81 32.16 12.07
CA PRO A 73 34.84 31.66 13.03
C PRO A 73 35.22 30.21 13.38
N SER A 74 35.43 29.98 14.66
CA SER A 74 35.76 28.70 15.26
C SER A 74 34.74 27.65 14.81
N TYR A 75 35.18 26.66 14.04
CA TYR A 75 34.38 25.50 13.60
C TYR A 75 34.26 24.45 14.73
N ASN A 76 34.18 24.90 15.98
CA ASN A 76 34.24 24.07 17.18
C ASN A 76 32.94 24.11 18.02
N GLU A 77 31.83 24.54 17.39
CA GLU A 77 30.50 24.67 18.00
C GLU A 77 29.44 24.01 17.11
N TRP A 78 29.79 22.85 16.56
CA TRP A 78 28.83 21.84 16.12
C TRP A 78 29.21 20.53 16.82
N ASP A 79 29.56 20.65 18.10
CA ASP A 79 29.54 19.54 19.06
C ASP A 79 28.05 19.27 19.36
N ASP A 80 27.32 18.89 18.31
CA ASP A 80 25.92 18.46 18.35
C ASP A 80 25.87 17.02 18.88
N ASP A 81 26.50 16.80 20.05
CA ASP A 81 26.20 15.67 20.93
C ASP A 81 24.91 15.92 21.71
N GLN A 82 24.09 16.90 21.28
CA GLN A 82 22.76 17.09 21.84
C GLN A 82 21.94 15.84 21.51
N PRO A 83 21.54 15.05 22.52
CA PRO A 83 20.79 13.83 22.29
C PRO A 83 19.54 14.20 21.49
N LEU A 84 19.37 13.54 20.34
CA LEU A 84 18.14 13.65 19.55
C LEU A 84 16.96 13.45 20.50
N SER A 85 16.07 14.44 20.57
CA SER A 85 14.86 14.31 21.37
C SER A 85 14.13 13.05 20.97
N ASP A 86 13.63 12.29 21.94
CA ASP A 86 12.72 11.19 21.66
C ASP A 86 11.53 11.73 20.84
N PRO A 87 11.08 11.00 19.81
CA PRO A 87 10.02 11.47 18.93
C PRO A 87 8.79 11.81 19.77
N GLN A 88 8.22 13.00 19.54
CA GLN A 88 7.05 13.40 20.31
C GLN A 88 5.89 12.43 20.02
N PRO A 89 4.95 12.21 20.97
CA PRO A 89 3.81 11.31 20.77
C PRO A 89 2.83 11.69 19.64
N GLY A 90 3.04 12.79 18.93
CA GLY A 90 2.36 13.19 17.68
C GLY A 90 3.32 13.47 16.52
N GLU A 91 4.54 12.97 16.66
CA GLU A 91 5.59 12.78 15.65
C GLU A 91 5.08 12.12 14.35
N GLU A 92 4.86 12.84 13.24
CA GLU A 92 4.52 12.20 11.97
C GLU A 92 5.62 11.23 11.52
N ALA A 93 5.36 9.93 11.61
CA ALA A 93 6.31 8.90 11.20
C ALA A 93 6.23 8.66 9.67
N TYR A 94 7.27 9.05 8.94
CA TYR A 94 7.38 8.79 7.51
C TYR A 94 7.64 7.30 7.25
N ILE A 95 6.63 6.58 6.75
CA ILE A 95 6.83 5.24 6.21
C ILE A 95 7.06 5.37 4.69
N PRO A 96 8.24 5.02 4.17
CA PRO A 96 8.47 5.07 2.74
C PRO A 96 7.54 4.08 2.04
N LEU A 97 6.72 4.59 1.11
CA LEU A 97 5.77 3.80 0.35
C LEU A 97 6.48 3.03 -0.78
N THR A 98 7.43 2.16 -0.40
CA THR A 98 8.12 1.31 -1.37
C THR A 98 7.15 0.29 -1.96
N PRO A 99 7.30 -0.08 -3.25
CA PRO A 99 6.45 -1.11 -3.87
C PRO A 99 6.45 -2.43 -3.11
N ALA A 100 7.61 -2.80 -2.54
CA ALA A 100 7.78 -3.99 -1.71
C ALA A 100 6.92 -3.96 -0.43
N TYR A 101 6.89 -2.83 0.28
CA TYR A 101 6.02 -2.67 1.45
C TYR A 101 4.55 -2.62 1.03
N PHE A 102 4.23 -1.84 0.00
CA PHE A 102 2.85 -1.59 -0.38
C PHE A 102 2.16 -2.82 -0.98
N SER A 103 2.90 -3.68 -1.70
CA SER A 103 2.38 -4.97 -2.20
C SER A 103 1.80 -5.85 -1.07
N ARG A 104 2.45 -5.90 0.10
CA ARG A 104 1.96 -6.65 1.27
C ARG A 104 0.66 -6.09 1.82
N VAL A 105 0.46 -4.78 1.73
CA VAL A 105 -0.79 -4.14 2.12
C VAL A 105 -1.89 -4.53 1.13
N LEU A 106 -1.58 -4.53 -0.17
CA LEU A 106 -2.52 -4.90 -1.22
C LEU A 106 -2.91 -6.38 -1.15
N GLU A 107 -2.00 -7.30 -0.84
CA GLU A 107 -2.34 -8.71 -0.60
C GLU A 107 -3.43 -8.86 0.45
N ARG A 108 -3.27 -8.20 1.60
CA ARG A 108 -4.26 -8.24 2.68
C ARG A 108 -5.60 -7.64 2.26
N ALA A 109 -5.56 -6.55 1.49
CA ALA A 109 -6.76 -5.92 0.95
C ALA A 109 -7.50 -6.87 -0.01
N ILE A 110 -6.76 -7.52 -0.93
CA ILE A 110 -7.30 -8.51 -1.87
C ILE A 110 -7.98 -9.65 -1.11
N THR A 111 -7.28 -10.27 -0.15
CA THR A 111 -7.84 -11.34 0.68
C THR A 111 -9.09 -10.88 1.42
N SER A 112 -9.05 -9.72 2.07
CA SER A 112 -10.20 -9.18 2.81
C SER A 112 -11.42 -8.93 1.93
N ILE A 113 -11.22 -8.39 0.72
CA ILE A 113 -12.31 -8.14 -0.23
C ILE A 113 -12.90 -9.48 -0.69
N MET A 114 -12.05 -10.45 -1.05
CA MET A 114 -12.49 -11.77 -1.52
C MET A 114 -13.23 -12.55 -0.44
N ASP A 115 -12.77 -12.52 0.81
CA ASP A 115 -13.44 -13.15 1.95
C ASP A 115 -14.83 -12.54 2.18
N SER A 116 -14.93 -11.21 2.10
CA SER A 116 -16.22 -10.51 2.23
C SER A 116 -17.18 -10.81 1.07
N ALA A 117 -16.66 -11.01 -0.14
CA ALA A 117 -17.44 -11.40 -1.31
C ALA A 117 -17.97 -12.84 -1.18
N SER A 118 -17.15 -13.78 -0.69
CA SER A 118 -17.57 -15.16 -0.41
C SER A 118 -18.63 -15.24 0.69
N ALA A 119 -18.50 -14.43 1.75
CA ALA A 119 -19.48 -14.37 2.83
C ALA A 119 -20.84 -13.81 2.38
N SER A 120 -20.82 -12.75 1.57
CA SER A 120 -22.05 -12.14 1.03
C SER A 120 -22.75 -13.05 -0.01
N ALA A 121 -22.01 -13.78 -0.84
CA ALA A 121 -22.56 -14.76 -1.78
C ALA A 121 -23.25 -15.94 -1.06
N SER A 122 -22.78 -16.32 0.13
CA SER A 122 -23.40 -17.39 0.92
C SER A 122 -24.74 -16.96 1.56
N THR A 123 -24.89 -15.67 1.86
CA THR A 123 -26.08 -15.11 2.53
C THR A 123 -27.25 -14.87 1.57
N SER A 124 -26.96 -14.58 0.30
CA SER A 124 -27.97 -14.39 -0.76
C SER A 124 -28.57 -15.73 -1.25
N ALA A 125 -27.90 -16.85 -1.05
CA ALA A 125 -28.42 -18.17 -1.40
C ALA A 125 -29.54 -18.68 -0.46
N THR A 126 -29.60 -18.21 0.79
CA THR A 126 -30.57 -18.71 1.80
C THR A 126 -31.83 -17.85 1.93
N SER A 127 -31.84 -16.64 1.38
CA SER A 127 -32.98 -15.70 1.47
C SER A 127 -34.06 -15.91 0.38
N SER A 128 -33.90 -16.93 -0.48
CA SER A 128 -34.83 -17.20 -1.59
C SER A 128 -35.91 -18.26 -1.30
N SER A 129 -36.04 -18.77 -0.07
CA SER A 129 -37.00 -19.86 0.25
C SER A 129 -37.94 -19.59 1.45
N VAL A 130 -38.49 -18.39 1.59
CA VAL A 130 -39.63 -18.16 2.50
C VAL A 130 -40.74 -17.41 1.78
N SER A 131 -41.67 -18.19 1.22
CA SER A 131 -42.98 -17.75 0.75
C SER A 131 -44.04 -18.72 1.29
N GLN A 132 -44.84 -18.31 2.27
CA GLN A 132 -46.18 -18.83 2.59
C GLN A 132 -46.79 -17.89 3.65
N GLY A 133 -47.65 -16.94 3.28
CA GLY A 133 -49.11 -17.03 3.09
C GLY A 133 -49.69 -15.80 3.79
N LEU A 134 -50.84 -15.19 3.50
CA LEU A 134 -52.05 -15.43 2.75
C LEU A 134 -52.69 -14.04 2.59
N SER A 135 -53.15 -13.64 1.40
CA SER A 135 -54.25 -12.66 1.30
C SER A 135 -54.87 -12.71 -0.09
N GLU A 136 -56.13 -13.10 -0.07
CA GLU A 136 -57.07 -13.34 -1.14
C GLU A 136 -57.72 -12.03 -1.58
N SER A 137 -57.69 -11.72 -2.88
CA SER A 137 -58.85 -11.19 -3.62
C SER A 137 -58.51 -10.99 -5.10
N ASP A 138 -59.25 -11.73 -5.92
CA ASP A 138 -60.00 -11.24 -7.07
C ASP A 138 -59.28 -10.33 -8.09
N ALA A 139 -58.79 -10.95 -9.17
CA ALA A 139 -59.00 -10.49 -10.55
C ALA A 139 -58.32 -11.49 -11.52
N THR A 140 -59.05 -11.90 -12.55
CA THR A 140 -58.60 -12.85 -13.57
C THR A 140 -57.63 -12.18 -14.57
N PRO A 141 -56.44 -12.74 -14.86
CA PRO A 141 -55.78 -12.54 -16.14
C PRO A 141 -55.56 -13.87 -16.88
N ARG A 142 -55.87 -13.83 -18.19
CA ARG A 142 -55.73 -14.97 -19.12
C ARG A 142 -54.28 -15.46 -19.19
N PRO A 143 -54.02 -16.78 -19.11
CA PRO A 143 -52.69 -17.33 -19.35
C PRO A 143 -52.40 -17.40 -20.85
N SER A 144 -51.43 -16.61 -21.34
CA SER A 144 -50.84 -16.83 -22.65
C SER A 144 -49.94 -18.06 -22.60
N ARG A 145 -50.23 -19.00 -23.49
CA ARG A 145 -49.62 -20.33 -23.60
C ARG A 145 -48.17 -20.18 -24.10
N GLY A 146 -47.22 -20.10 -23.19
CA GLY A 146 -45.79 -20.11 -23.48
C GLY A 146 -45.38 -21.44 -24.13
N LYS A 147 -44.61 -21.36 -25.21
CA LYS A 147 -44.07 -22.53 -25.94
C LYS A 147 -43.12 -23.31 -25.01
N PRO A 148 -43.11 -24.67 -25.05
CA PRO A 148 -42.14 -25.45 -24.32
C PRO A 148 -40.74 -25.18 -24.90
N THR A 149 -39.90 -24.49 -24.14
CA THR A 149 -38.49 -24.30 -24.48
C THR A 149 -37.83 -25.67 -24.60
N SER A 150 -37.18 -25.90 -25.73
CA SER A 150 -36.60 -27.21 -26.04
C SER A 150 -35.50 -27.57 -25.03
N LEU A 151 -35.27 -28.85 -24.79
CA LEU A 151 -34.23 -29.33 -23.87
C LEU A 151 -32.83 -28.81 -24.28
N ILE A 152 -32.60 -28.61 -25.57
CA ILE A 152 -31.37 -28.00 -26.12
C ILE A 152 -31.27 -26.52 -25.77
N GLU A 153 -32.38 -25.79 -25.76
CA GLU A 153 -32.43 -24.39 -25.34
C GLU A 153 -32.27 -24.25 -23.82
N ARG A 154 -32.80 -25.19 -23.05
CA ARG A 154 -32.49 -25.33 -21.62
C ARG A 154 -31.03 -25.65 -21.36
N LEU A 155 -30.44 -26.59 -22.09
CA LEU A 155 -29.01 -26.93 -21.95
C LEU A 155 -28.12 -25.75 -22.37
N ARG A 156 -28.45 -25.02 -23.43
CA ARG A 156 -27.70 -23.84 -23.86
C ARG A 156 -27.87 -22.66 -22.89
N ALA A 157 -29.05 -22.49 -22.28
CA ALA A 157 -29.27 -21.53 -21.20
C ALA A 157 -28.55 -21.94 -19.91
N GLN A 158 -28.50 -23.24 -19.60
CA GLN A 158 -27.78 -23.81 -18.47
C GLN A 158 -26.25 -23.73 -18.66
N GLU A 159 -25.77 -23.86 -19.89
CA GLU A 159 -24.35 -23.68 -20.27
C GLU A 159 -23.96 -22.20 -20.32
N SER A 160 -24.90 -21.33 -20.71
CA SER A 160 -24.73 -19.88 -20.53
C SER A 160 -24.71 -19.48 -19.04
N GLN A 161 -25.38 -20.27 -18.18
CA GLN A 161 -25.33 -20.11 -16.73
C GLN A 161 -24.11 -20.80 -16.08
N SER A 162 -23.53 -21.83 -16.70
CA SER A 162 -22.29 -22.47 -16.20
C SER A 162 -21.03 -21.64 -16.49
N ILE A 163 -21.11 -20.68 -17.42
CA ILE A 163 -20.12 -19.60 -17.62
C ILE A 163 -20.50 -18.34 -16.81
N ALA A 164 -21.67 -18.33 -16.16
CA ALA A 164 -22.15 -17.23 -15.31
C ALA A 164 -22.18 -17.59 -13.81
N GLY A 165 -21.29 -18.50 -13.38
CA GLY A 165 -20.80 -18.53 -12.00
C GLY A 165 -19.79 -17.40 -11.78
N THR A 166 -20.25 -16.17 -11.98
CA THR A 166 -19.47 -14.92 -11.91
C THR A 166 -19.06 -14.60 -10.47
N TYR A 167 -18.14 -15.36 -9.91
CA TYR A 167 -17.30 -14.78 -8.86
C TYR A 167 -16.44 -13.73 -9.55
N PRO A 168 -16.51 -12.44 -9.16
CA PRO A 168 -15.59 -11.46 -9.72
C PRO A 168 -14.19 -11.93 -9.39
N SER A 169 -13.44 -12.36 -10.40
CA SER A 169 -12.08 -12.89 -10.28
C SER A 169 -11.16 -11.80 -9.74
N GLY A 170 -11.07 -11.61 -8.43
CA GLY A 170 -10.26 -10.58 -7.78
C GLY A 170 -10.72 -9.13 -7.97
N PRO A 171 -10.31 -8.22 -7.07
CA PRO A 171 -10.55 -6.79 -7.24
C PRO A 171 -9.67 -6.15 -8.32
N THR A 172 -10.14 -5.06 -8.91
CA THR A 172 -9.33 -4.20 -9.79
C THR A 172 -8.44 -3.25 -8.99
N ALA A 173 -7.43 -2.65 -9.63
CA ALA A 173 -6.58 -1.63 -8.98
C ALA A 173 -7.40 -0.43 -8.45
N GLY A 174 -8.45 -0.03 -9.17
CA GLY A 174 -9.36 1.04 -8.74
C GLY A 174 -10.22 0.65 -7.53
N GLU A 175 -10.73 -0.59 -7.50
CA GLU A 175 -11.46 -1.13 -6.35
C GLU A 175 -10.55 -1.23 -5.11
N LEU A 176 -9.30 -1.65 -5.29
CA LEU A 176 -8.31 -1.68 -4.21
C LEU A 176 -7.99 -0.29 -3.67
N LEU A 177 -7.80 0.70 -4.55
CA LEU A 177 -7.56 2.08 -4.13
C LEU A 177 -8.74 2.66 -3.35
N ALA A 178 -9.97 2.42 -3.84
CA ALA A 178 -11.18 2.87 -3.16
C ALA A 178 -11.32 2.19 -1.78
N TRP A 179 -11.09 0.88 -1.71
CA TRP A 179 -11.13 0.14 -0.45
C TRP A 179 -10.11 0.66 0.55
N LEU A 180 -8.86 0.90 0.12
CA LEU A 180 -7.80 1.43 0.98
C LEU A 180 -8.18 2.79 1.56
N ARG A 181 -8.66 3.72 0.73
CA ARG A 181 -9.07 5.07 1.16
C ARG A 181 -10.25 5.05 2.12
N ASN A 182 -11.16 4.10 1.96
CA ASN A 182 -12.33 3.94 2.83
C ASN A 182 -12.00 3.20 4.13
N SER A 183 -10.93 2.40 4.15
CA SER A 183 -10.56 1.57 5.30
C SER A 183 -9.66 2.29 6.28
N ASP A 184 -8.71 3.11 5.80
CA ASP A 184 -7.77 3.83 6.66
C ASP A 184 -7.36 5.16 6.01
N GLU A 185 -7.40 6.24 6.80
CA GLU A 185 -7.07 7.60 6.35
C GLU A 185 -5.62 7.71 5.83
N ARG A 186 -4.71 6.77 6.21
CA ARG A 186 -3.31 6.78 5.70
C ARG A 186 -3.24 6.62 4.21
N TRP A 187 -4.26 6.05 3.60
CA TRP A 187 -4.26 5.79 2.16
C TRP A 187 -4.98 6.88 1.37
N ALA A 188 -5.52 7.91 2.04
CA ALA A 188 -6.27 9.00 1.40
C ALA A 188 -5.50 9.66 0.24
N ARG A 189 -4.17 9.74 0.36
CA ARG A 189 -3.29 10.44 -0.58
C ARG A 189 -2.57 9.53 -1.55
N VAL A 190 -2.74 8.20 -1.44
CA VAL A 190 -2.15 7.24 -2.38
C VAL A 190 -2.79 7.42 -3.75
N GLY A 191 -1.97 7.43 -4.80
CA GLY A 191 -2.40 7.47 -6.20
C GLY A 191 -2.60 6.08 -6.80
N LEU A 192 -3.39 6.00 -7.87
CA LEU A 192 -3.57 4.75 -8.63
C LEU A 192 -2.24 4.19 -9.15
N TRP A 193 -1.34 5.07 -9.59
CA TRP A 193 -0.02 4.68 -10.08
C TRP A 193 0.79 3.88 -9.05
N SER A 194 0.78 4.28 -7.77
CA SER A 194 1.47 3.54 -6.71
C SER A 194 0.86 2.15 -6.47
N VAL A 195 -0.46 2.02 -6.65
CA VAL A 195 -1.15 0.73 -6.56
C VAL A 195 -0.71 -0.16 -7.72
N GLU A 196 -0.75 0.35 -8.95
CA GLU A 196 -0.31 -0.39 -10.14
C GLU A 196 1.15 -0.82 -10.06
N GLU A 197 2.04 0.07 -9.61
CA GLU A 197 3.46 -0.23 -9.40
C GLU A 197 3.66 -1.33 -8.36
N ALA A 198 2.95 -1.28 -7.24
CA ALA A 198 3.04 -2.30 -6.19
C ALA A 198 2.44 -3.65 -6.63
N LEU A 199 1.37 -3.66 -7.41
CA LEU A 199 0.79 -4.87 -8.00
C LEU A 199 1.77 -5.51 -8.99
N GLU A 200 2.38 -4.70 -9.85
CA GLU A 200 3.40 -5.13 -10.80
C GLU A 200 4.64 -5.69 -10.09
N TRP A 201 5.06 -5.05 -9.00
CA TRP A 201 6.13 -5.57 -8.15
C TRP A 201 5.75 -6.92 -7.54
N GLY A 202 4.57 -7.03 -6.93
CA GLY A 202 4.06 -8.28 -6.36
C GLY A 202 3.93 -9.41 -7.39
N ARG A 203 3.63 -9.07 -8.66
CA ARG A 203 3.63 -10.02 -9.78
C ARG A 203 5.00 -10.56 -10.10
N LYS A 204 6.02 -9.69 -10.17
CA LYS A 204 7.41 -10.09 -10.44
C LYS A 204 7.95 -11.02 -9.35
N GLU A 205 7.54 -10.80 -8.11
CA GLU A 205 7.88 -11.64 -6.96
C GLU A 205 7.02 -12.91 -6.85
N GLY A 206 6.07 -13.12 -7.77
CA GLY A 206 5.19 -14.30 -7.77
C GLY A 206 4.21 -14.35 -6.61
N ARG A 207 3.89 -13.20 -5.99
CA ARG A 207 2.97 -13.09 -4.84
C ARG A 207 1.56 -12.71 -5.24
N LEU A 208 1.44 -11.99 -6.36
CA LEU A 208 0.18 -11.55 -6.93
C LEU A 208 0.12 -11.96 -8.40
N TRP A 209 -1.07 -12.24 -8.93
CA TRP A 209 -1.27 -12.42 -10.36
C TRP A 209 -2.48 -11.64 -10.88
N CYS A 210 -2.48 -11.35 -12.18
CA CYS A 210 -3.63 -10.74 -12.86
C CYS A 210 -4.42 -11.83 -13.58
N VAL A 211 -5.66 -12.05 -13.17
CA VAL A 211 -6.57 -13.08 -13.72
C VAL A 211 -7.16 -12.67 -15.08
N GLY A 212 -6.86 -11.45 -15.52
CA GLY A 212 -7.38 -10.83 -16.72
C GLY A 212 -8.33 -9.68 -16.42
N LYS A 213 -8.55 -8.81 -17.41
CA LYS A 213 -9.37 -7.59 -17.29
C LYS A 213 -8.93 -6.66 -16.14
N GLY A 214 -7.64 -6.67 -15.79
CA GLY A 214 -7.07 -5.83 -14.73
C GLY A 214 -7.47 -6.22 -13.31
N ARG A 215 -7.91 -7.47 -13.10
CA ARG A 215 -8.27 -7.99 -11.79
C ARG A 215 -7.16 -8.84 -11.18
N TRP A 216 -6.98 -8.73 -9.87
CA TRP A 216 -5.81 -9.23 -9.16
C TRP A 216 -6.17 -10.20 -8.05
N GLU A 217 -5.35 -11.23 -7.88
CA GLU A 217 -5.49 -12.24 -6.83
C GLU A 217 -4.14 -12.53 -6.19
N VAL A 218 -4.16 -13.09 -4.98
CA VAL A 218 -2.97 -13.53 -4.25
C VAL A 218 -2.59 -14.94 -4.71
N CYS A 219 -1.30 -15.18 -4.98
CA CYS A 219 -0.79 -16.52 -5.24
C CYS A 219 -0.90 -17.36 -3.95
N GLY A 220 -1.59 -18.50 -4.04
CA GLY A 220 -1.76 -19.47 -2.95
C GLY A 220 -0.56 -20.37 -2.73
#